data_AF-A0A9W4VUX7-F1
#
_entry.id   AF-A0A9W4VUX7-F1
#
_cell.length_a   1.000
_cell.length_b   1.000
_cell.length_c   1.000
_cell.angle_alpha   90.00
_cell.angle_beta   90.00
_cell.angle_gamma   90.00
#
_symmetry.space_group_name_H-M   'P 1'
#
loop_
_entity.id
_entity.type
_entity.pdbx_description
1 polymer ?
#
loop_
_entity_poly.entity_id
_entity_poly.type
_entity_poly.pdbx_seq_one_letter_code
_entity_poly.pdbx_strand_id
1 'polypeptide(L)'
;MKLLYIGLTLLLLSLTAKAANTNIASPEIKTLSAASPIKYNNNTPFSVINIPPLYTTLGDRAYGEQTINFKLHSNAPSAVVVYGKTVGVGETVQFTKSVNSSRGLDIPIHPGVVGAAGSGDYTITLDVKGIQCPAGYTLVDDSNLCYKTSVQTAGNSCPVGYSYNSSSGDCKKTISIAGTVTCPAGTSYSGGACQGSSTGPATSSCPSGYSRSGNSCTKNSQINASTYCPSGYSKNSTNCSKTVSATPSYSCPSGGSLSGSICEVKVEKHMVLSCPAGQIMATVQACINSSGIPTGDYPSFSCPAGYQDKGKPYYCERVVSTSPAAVSCPTGYNASGSSCIKTQTVSFSYSCPAGYSQAGTKCNKQVSASLVYSCPNGGTLSGTSCTTTTSTSFSYTCSSGYYLSGNSCKKTVSAQSTLVCPSGWSLSGNKCSITDRIYYN
;
A
#
# COMPACT_ATOMS: atom_id res chain seq x y z
N MET A 1 -74.13 -62.55 -56.68
CA MET A 1 -74.75 -62.51 -58.03
C MET A 1 -74.12 -61.35 -58.77
N LYS A 2 -73.21 -61.68 -59.71
CA LYS A 2 -73.37 -61.56 -61.18
C LYS A 2 -73.27 -60.09 -61.64
N LEU A 3 -72.31 -59.68 -62.46
CA LEU A 3 -71.89 -60.33 -63.70
C LEU A 3 -70.45 -59.99 -64.12
N LEU A 4 -69.83 -61.00 -64.76
CA LEU A 4 -68.74 -60.90 -65.72
C LEU A 4 -68.97 -59.79 -66.77
N TYR A 5 -67.90 -59.13 -67.19
CA TYR A 5 -67.69 -58.84 -68.61
C TYR A 5 -66.25 -59.11 -69.02
N ILE A 6 -66.16 -59.85 -70.12
CA ILE A 6 -64.99 -60.43 -70.76
C ILE A 6 -64.33 -59.38 -71.66
N GLY A 7 -62.99 -59.35 -71.59
CA GLY A 7 -62.04 -59.07 -72.67
C GLY A 7 -62.37 -58.05 -73.76
N LEU A 8 -61.62 -56.95 -73.76
CA LEU A 8 -61.02 -56.43 -74.98
C LEU A 8 -59.69 -55.75 -74.62
N THR A 9 -58.60 -56.50 -74.68
CA THR A 9 -57.24 -55.96 -74.64
C THR A 9 -57.03 -55.11 -75.89
N LEU A 10 -57.37 -53.83 -75.78
CA LEU A 10 -56.99 -52.81 -76.75
C LEU A 10 -55.51 -52.53 -76.55
N LEU A 11 -54.68 -53.28 -77.29
CA LEU A 11 -53.25 -53.07 -77.41
C LEU A 11 -53.03 -51.71 -78.08
N LEU A 12 -53.06 -50.64 -77.29
CA LEU A 12 -52.63 -49.31 -77.69
C LEU A 12 -51.11 -49.37 -77.91
N LEU A 13 -50.69 -49.68 -79.14
CA LEU A 13 -49.35 -49.33 -79.59
C LEU A 13 -49.27 -47.80 -79.67
N SER A 14 -48.96 -47.17 -78.55
CA SER A 14 -48.43 -45.81 -78.53
C SER A 14 -47.02 -45.88 -79.11
N LEU A 15 -46.90 -45.61 -80.42
CA LEU A 15 -45.61 -45.36 -81.05
C LEU A 15 -45.01 -44.08 -80.43
N THR A 16 -44.26 -44.26 -79.35
CA THR A 16 -43.40 -43.25 -78.76
C THR A 16 -42.14 -43.17 -79.59
N ALA A 17 -42.11 -42.26 -80.55
CA ALA A 17 -40.93 -42.01 -81.37
C ALA A 17 -39.86 -41.31 -80.53
N LYS A 18 -38.97 -42.08 -79.89
CA LYS A 18 -37.65 -41.59 -79.47
C LYS A 18 -36.80 -41.45 -80.73
N ALA A 19 -36.50 -40.23 -81.16
CA ALA A 19 -35.63 -40.04 -82.31
C ALA A 19 -34.67 -38.86 -82.11
N ALA A 20 -33.37 -39.15 -82.12
CA ALA A 20 -32.43 -38.25 -82.77
C ALA A 20 -32.74 -38.34 -84.27
N ASN A 21 -33.08 -37.21 -84.89
CA ASN A 21 -33.65 -37.11 -86.23
C ASN A 21 -35.03 -37.78 -86.33
N THR A 22 -36.08 -37.09 -85.86
CA THR A 22 -37.46 -37.46 -86.24
C THR A 22 -37.63 -37.19 -87.74
N ASN A 23 -37.30 -38.17 -88.59
CA ASN A 23 -37.75 -38.18 -89.97
C ASN A 23 -39.24 -38.52 -89.96
N ILE A 24 -40.09 -37.49 -89.94
CA ILE A 24 -41.52 -37.68 -90.16
C ILE A 24 -41.69 -37.87 -91.67
N ALA A 25 -41.64 -39.14 -92.10
CA ALA A 25 -41.86 -39.52 -93.49
C ALA A 25 -43.36 -39.67 -93.76
N SER A 26 -43.88 -38.74 -94.57
CA SER A 26 -45.12 -38.74 -95.36
C SER A 26 -46.43 -39.23 -94.72
N PRO A 27 -47.31 -38.29 -94.34
CA PRO A 27 -48.70 -38.28 -94.76
C PRO A 27 -48.85 -37.39 -96.00
N GLU A 28 -49.49 -37.91 -97.05
CA GLU A 28 -49.75 -37.20 -98.31
C GLU A 28 -50.21 -35.74 -98.07
N ILE A 29 -49.63 -34.79 -98.79
CA ILE A 29 -50.10 -33.39 -98.78
C ILE A 29 -51.49 -33.33 -99.44
N LYS A 30 -52.55 -33.47 -98.65
CA LYS A 30 -53.94 -33.26 -99.08
C LYS A 30 -54.35 -31.82 -98.81
N THR A 31 -54.16 -30.97 -99.81
CA THR A 31 -54.52 -29.55 -99.74
C THR A 31 -55.43 -29.21 -100.91
N LEU A 32 -56.35 -28.26 -100.70
CA LEU A 32 -57.21 -27.74 -101.75
C LEU A 32 -56.40 -26.76 -102.61
N SER A 33 -56.63 -26.75 -103.93
CA SER A 33 -55.90 -25.88 -104.87
C SER A 33 -56.27 -24.40 -104.68
N ALA A 34 -55.51 -23.68 -103.84
CA ALA A 34 -55.69 -22.25 -103.60
C ALA A 34 -54.34 -21.52 -103.45
N ALA A 35 -54.24 -20.30 -103.99
CA ALA A 35 -53.02 -19.46 -104.00
C ALA A 35 -52.79 -18.74 -102.66
N SER A 36 -53.67 -18.97 -101.68
CA SER A 36 -53.63 -18.32 -100.38
C SER A 36 -54.03 -19.35 -99.31
N PRO A 37 -53.53 -19.22 -98.08
CA PRO A 37 -53.89 -20.13 -97.01
C PRO A 37 -55.40 -20.14 -96.85
N ILE A 38 -56.03 -21.29 -97.11
CA ILE A 38 -57.42 -21.49 -96.74
C ILE A 38 -57.46 -21.53 -95.23
N LYS A 39 -58.32 -20.70 -94.64
CA LYS A 39 -58.50 -20.65 -93.21
C LYS A 39 -59.96 -20.98 -92.89
N TYR A 40 -60.19 -21.63 -91.78
CA TYR A 40 -61.52 -21.71 -91.19
C TYR A 40 -61.98 -20.32 -90.71
N ASN A 41 -63.27 -20.16 -90.41
CA ASN A 41 -63.85 -18.89 -89.93
C ASN A 41 -63.20 -18.35 -88.64
N ASN A 42 -62.48 -19.21 -87.89
CA ASN A 42 -61.70 -18.84 -86.72
C ASN A 42 -60.25 -18.43 -87.04
N ASN A 43 -59.94 -18.16 -88.31
CA ASN A 43 -58.62 -17.75 -88.82
C ASN A 43 -57.51 -18.83 -88.67
N THR A 44 -57.85 -20.08 -88.34
CA THR A 44 -56.89 -21.20 -88.31
C THR A 44 -56.65 -21.76 -89.71
N PRO A 45 -55.40 -22.09 -90.08
CA PRO A 45 -55.12 -22.70 -91.39
C PRO A 45 -55.83 -24.05 -91.53
N PHE A 46 -56.42 -24.29 -92.70
CA PHE A 46 -57.12 -25.53 -93.02
C PHE A 46 -56.16 -26.71 -93.15
N SER A 47 -54.97 -26.47 -93.73
CA SER A 47 -53.95 -27.48 -93.95
C SER A 47 -52.79 -27.27 -92.99
N VAL A 48 -52.68 -28.19 -92.02
CA VAL A 48 -51.70 -28.15 -90.93
C VAL A 48 -51.06 -29.51 -90.77
N ILE A 49 -49.73 -29.52 -90.70
CA ILE A 49 -48.93 -30.68 -90.30
C ILE A 49 -48.91 -30.70 -88.77
N ASN A 50 -49.58 -31.69 -88.19
CA ASN A 50 -49.63 -31.88 -86.74
C ASN A 50 -48.52 -32.84 -86.32
N ILE A 51 -47.59 -32.34 -85.51
CA ILE A 51 -46.51 -33.12 -84.92
C ILE A 51 -46.87 -33.39 -83.46
N PRO A 52 -46.88 -34.67 -83.01
CA PRO A 52 -47.20 -35.04 -81.63
C PRO A 52 -46.18 -34.47 -80.63
N PRO A 53 -46.42 -34.61 -79.30
CA PRO A 53 -45.49 -34.15 -78.29
C PRO A 53 -44.07 -34.64 -78.56
N LEU A 54 -43.15 -33.69 -78.63
CA LEU A 54 -41.75 -33.93 -78.94
C LEU A 54 -40.95 -34.15 -77.65
N TYR A 55 -39.95 -35.02 -77.72
CA TYR A 55 -39.08 -35.34 -76.59
C TYR A 55 -37.60 -35.31 -77.01
N THR A 56 -36.73 -34.87 -76.11
CA THR A 56 -35.27 -34.99 -76.27
C THR A 56 -34.85 -36.46 -76.23
N THR A 57 -33.61 -36.75 -76.61
CA THR A 57 -33.01 -38.09 -76.48
C THR A 57 -32.96 -38.58 -75.03
N LEU A 58 -32.93 -37.66 -74.07
CA LEU A 58 -32.95 -37.92 -72.63
C LEU A 58 -34.38 -38.11 -72.08
N GLY A 59 -35.42 -37.88 -72.91
CA GLY A 59 -36.82 -38.06 -72.55
C GLY A 59 -37.50 -36.80 -72.01
N ASP A 60 -36.86 -35.64 -72.06
CA ASP A 60 -37.45 -34.37 -71.64
C ASP A 60 -38.44 -33.88 -72.69
N ARG A 61 -39.58 -33.33 -72.27
CA ARG A 61 -40.56 -32.74 -73.19
C ARG A 61 -39.98 -31.49 -73.87
N ALA A 62 -40.31 -31.31 -75.15
CA ALA A 62 -39.90 -30.15 -75.92
C ALA A 62 -40.43 -28.84 -75.30
N TYR A 63 -39.58 -27.83 -75.25
CA TYR A 63 -39.89 -26.53 -74.65
C TYR A 63 -39.38 -25.38 -75.53
N GLY A 64 -40.16 -24.30 -75.61
CA GLY A 64 -39.78 -23.10 -76.36
C GLY A 64 -39.77 -23.28 -77.88
N GLU A 65 -38.97 -22.45 -78.56
CA GLU A 65 -38.80 -22.50 -80.01
C GLU A 65 -37.94 -23.67 -80.47
N GLN A 66 -38.48 -24.43 -81.41
CA GLN A 66 -37.78 -25.51 -82.10
C GLN A 66 -37.27 -25.00 -83.44
N THR A 67 -36.08 -25.46 -83.84
CA THR A 67 -35.52 -25.21 -85.18
C THR A 67 -35.91 -26.37 -86.08
N ILE A 68 -36.68 -26.08 -87.14
CA ILE A 68 -37.26 -27.08 -88.03
C ILE A 68 -36.65 -26.93 -89.42
N ASN A 69 -36.14 -28.04 -89.96
CA ASN A 69 -35.76 -28.16 -91.37
C ASN A 69 -36.86 -28.92 -92.11
N PHE A 70 -37.49 -28.29 -93.10
CA PHE A 70 -38.52 -28.88 -93.94
C PHE A 70 -37.98 -29.08 -95.36
N LYS A 71 -38.01 -30.31 -95.86
CA LYS A 71 -37.60 -30.67 -97.22
C LYS A 71 -38.81 -31.15 -98.02
N LEU A 72 -39.04 -30.54 -99.19
CA LEU A 72 -40.01 -31.03 -100.16
C LEU A 72 -39.33 -32.01 -101.12
N HIS A 73 -39.86 -33.22 -101.27
CA HIS A 73 -39.24 -34.23 -102.12
C HIS A 73 -39.52 -34.00 -103.61
N SER A 74 -38.70 -34.60 -104.47
CA SER A 74 -38.77 -34.43 -105.92
C SER A 74 -40.04 -35.01 -106.56
N ASN A 75 -40.80 -35.82 -105.84
CA ASN A 75 -42.08 -36.37 -106.30
C ASN A 75 -43.26 -35.42 -106.08
N ALA A 76 -43.05 -34.26 -105.45
CA ALA A 76 -44.09 -33.28 -105.26
C ALA A 76 -44.51 -32.64 -106.60
N PRO A 77 -45.81 -32.48 -106.86
CA PRO A 77 -46.32 -31.95 -108.13
C PRO A 77 -46.03 -30.45 -108.31
N SER A 78 -45.79 -29.72 -107.21
CA SER A 78 -45.51 -28.29 -107.22
C SER A 78 -44.85 -27.84 -105.91
N ALA A 79 -44.34 -26.60 -105.90
CA ALA A 79 -43.82 -25.95 -104.70
C ALA A 79 -44.91 -25.76 -103.62
N VAL A 80 -44.52 -25.75 -102.35
CA VAL A 80 -45.41 -25.52 -101.21
C VAL A 80 -44.96 -24.32 -100.39
N VAL A 81 -45.87 -23.69 -99.67
CA VAL A 81 -45.56 -22.68 -98.67
C VAL A 81 -45.77 -23.30 -97.30
N VAL A 82 -44.70 -23.43 -96.53
CA VAL A 82 -44.70 -23.96 -95.16
C VAL A 82 -44.35 -22.85 -94.19
N TYR A 83 -45.23 -22.60 -93.22
CA TYR A 83 -45.05 -21.55 -92.21
C TYR A 83 -44.64 -20.18 -92.84
N GLY A 84 -45.26 -19.84 -93.98
CA GLY A 84 -44.99 -18.60 -94.72
C GLY A 84 -43.71 -18.59 -95.56
N LYS A 85 -42.99 -19.70 -95.67
CA LYS A 85 -41.80 -19.86 -96.51
C LYS A 85 -42.11 -20.73 -97.73
N THR A 86 -41.84 -20.22 -98.93
CA THR A 86 -41.94 -20.99 -100.17
C THR A 86 -40.80 -21.99 -100.27
N VAL A 87 -41.11 -23.24 -100.59
CA VAL A 87 -40.18 -24.36 -100.73
C VAL A 87 -40.39 -24.99 -102.10
N GLY A 88 -39.39 -24.90 -102.97
CA GLY A 88 -39.38 -25.55 -104.27
C GLY A 88 -39.26 -27.07 -104.18
N VAL A 89 -39.59 -27.74 -105.28
CA VAL A 89 -39.45 -29.20 -105.39
C VAL A 89 -37.98 -29.59 -105.26
N GLY A 90 -37.65 -30.45 -104.29
CA GLY A 90 -36.27 -30.85 -103.97
C GLY A 90 -35.53 -29.92 -103.00
N GLU A 91 -36.12 -28.78 -102.61
CA GLU A 91 -35.49 -27.80 -101.71
C GLU A 91 -35.75 -28.11 -100.23
N THR A 92 -34.87 -27.56 -99.37
CA THR A 92 -35.00 -27.58 -97.92
C THR A 92 -35.00 -26.15 -97.39
N VAL A 93 -35.94 -25.81 -96.50
CA VAL A 93 -35.98 -24.54 -95.79
C VAL A 93 -35.90 -24.75 -94.28
N GLN A 94 -35.30 -23.79 -93.57
CA GLN A 94 -35.27 -23.77 -92.12
C GLN A 94 -36.16 -22.65 -91.57
N PHE A 95 -36.91 -22.93 -90.51
CA PHE A 95 -37.65 -21.93 -89.74
C PHE A 95 -37.73 -22.32 -88.27
N THR A 96 -38.04 -21.36 -87.41
CA THR A 96 -38.28 -21.60 -85.97
C THR A 96 -39.76 -21.53 -85.67
N LYS A 97 -40.22 -22.38 -84.74
CA LYS A 97 -41.61 -22.38 -84.27
C LYS A 97 -41.67 -22.84 -82.82
N SER A 98 -42.43 -22.11 -82.00
CA SER A 98 -42.72 -22.52 -80.62
C SER A 98 -43.61 -23.76 -80.56
N VAL A 99 -43.36 -24.63 -79.57
CA VAL A 99 -44.23 -25.76 -79.29
C VAL A 99 -45.63 -25.30 -78.86
N ASN A 100 -46.66 -26.10 -79.17
CA ASN A 100 -48.03 -25.85 -78.72
C ASN A 100 -48.24 -26.26 -77.24
N SER A 101 -49.45 -26.08 -76.71
CA SER A 101 -49.81 -26.45 -75.33
C SER A 101 -49.58 -27.93 -75.01
N SER A 102 -49.60 -28.80 -76.02
CA SER A 102 -49.33 -30.23 -75.90
C SER A 102 -47.86 -30.59 -76.07
N ARG A 103 -46.95 -29.60 -76.18
CA ARG A 103 -45.52 -29.78 -76.46
C ARG A 103 -45.21 -30.40 -77.84
N GLY A 104 -46.15 -30.30 -78.79
CA GLY A 104 -46.00 -30.68 -80.21
C GLY A 104 -45.83 -29.47 -81.13
N LEU A 105 -45.99 -29.63 -82.45
CA LEU A 105 -45.91 -28.52 -83.43
C LEU A 105 -47.04 -28.60 -84.46
N ASP A 106 -47.75 -27.48 -84.66
CA ASP A 106 -48.84 -27.38 -85.64
C ASP A 106 -48.42 -26.50 -86.82
N ILE A 107 -47.81 -27.07 -87.86
CA ILE A 107 -47.13 -26.33 -88.93
C ILE A 107 -48.08 -26.11 -90.13
N PRO A 108 -48.49 -24.87 -90.45
CA PRO A 108 -49.35 -24.59 -91.60
C PRO A 108 -48.63 -24.85 -92.93
N ILE A 109 -49.34 -25.46 -93.89
CA ILE A 109 -48.83 -25.76 -95.24
C ILE A 109 -49.91 -25.54 -96.30
N HIS A 110 -49.56 -24.99 -97.46
CA HIS A 110 -50.46 -24.90 -98.62
C HIS A 110 -49.69 -24.90 -99.95
N PRO A 111 -50.34 -25.12 -101.12
CA PRO A 111 -49.69 -25.03 -102.42
C PRO A 111 -49.13 -23.62 -102.67
N GLY A 112 -47.97 -23.54 -103.31
CA GLY A 112 -47.34 -22.26 -103.72
C GLY A 112 -47.87 -21.72 -105.06
N VAL A 113 -48.65 -22.52 -105.80
CA VAL A 113 -49.14 -22.16 -107.14
C VAL A 113 -50.65 -22.43 -107.34
N VAL A 114 -51.23 -21.56 -108.18
CA VAL A 114 -52.53 -21.66 -108.86
C VAL A 114 -52.91 -23.05 -109.38
N GLY A 115 -53.83 -23.82 -108.79
CA GLY A 115 -54.42 -24.97 -109.49
C GLY A 115 -53.57 -26.26 -109.51
N ALA A 116 -52.49 -26.33 -108.72
CA ALA A 116 -51.76 -27.58 -108.55
C ALA A 116 -52.59 -28.58 -107.72
N ALA A 117 -52.65 -29.82 -108.18
CA ALA A 117 -53.29 -30.95 -107.51
C ALA A 117 -52.37 -32.19 -107.62
N GLY A 118 -52.27 -32.94 -106.53
CA GLY A 118 -51.47 -34.17 -106.45
C GLY A 118 -50.90 -34.36 -105.04
N SER A 119 -50.29 -35.53 -104.80
CA SER A 119 -49.60 -35.85 -103.56
C SER A 119 -48.09 -35.69 -103.74
N GLY A 120 -47.41 -35.19 -102.72
CA GLY A 120 -45.96 -35.06 -102.67
C GLY A 120 -45.46 -35.44 -101.28
N ASP A 121 -44.27 -36.05 -101.23
CA ASP A 121 -43.64 -36.37 -99.96
C ASP A 121 -42.87 -35.16 -99.43
N TYR A 122 -42.77 -35.10 -98.11
CA TYR A 122 -41.89 -34.17 -97.42
C TYR A 122 -41.20 -34.88 -96.26
N THR A 123 -40.07 -34.32 -95.85
CA THR A 123 -39.36 -34.71 -94.64
C THR A 123 -39.22 -33.50 -93.74
N ILE A 124 -39.54 -33.69 -92.46
CA ILE A 124 -39.21 -32.75 -91.40
C ILE A 124 -38.04 -33.33 -90.62
N THR A 125 -37.04 -32.52 -90.31
CA THR A 125 -35.95 -32.89 -89.40
C THR A 125 -35.75 -31.77 -88.39
N LEU A 126 -35.74 -32.10 -87.11
CA LEU A 126 -35.56 -31.15 -86.02
C LEU A 126 -34.79 -31.79 -84.86
N ASP A 127 -33.96 -30.99 -84.20
CA ASP A 127 -33.30 -31.34 -82.95
C ASP A 127 -34.10 -30.76 -81.79
N VAL A 128 -34.73 -31.63 -81.01
CA VAL A 128 -35.65 -31.23 -79.95
C VAL A 128 -34.88 -30.54 -78.82
N LYS A 129 -35.23 -29.29 -78.54
CA LYS A 129 -34.81 -28.56 -77.33
C LYS A 129 -35.83 -28.82 -76.22
N GLY A 130 -35.39 -29.50 -75.17
CA GLY A 130 -36.19 -29.75 -73.97
C GLY A 130 -35.92 -28.73 -72.87
N ILE A 131 -36.77 -28.73 -71.84
CA ILE A 131 -36.51 -27.98 -70.62
C ILE A 131 -35.36 -28.63 -69.85
N GLN A 132 -34.32 -27.86 -69.52
CA GLN A 132 -33.16 -28.34 -68.75
C GLN A 132 -32.84 -27.34 -67.63
N CYS A 133 -32.79 -27.81 -66.39
CA CYS A 133 -32.38 -27.00 -65.27
C CYS A 133 -30.84 -26.84 -65.25
N PRO A 134 -30.31 -25.70 -64.77
CA PRO A 134 -28.87 -25.54 -64.54
C PRO A 134 -28.31 -26.64 -63.63
N ALA A 135 -27.00 -26.89 -63.74
CA ALA A 135 -26.32 -27.94 -62.99
C ALA A 135 -26.62 -27.86 -61.47
N GLY A 136 -27.18 -28.94 -60.92
CA GLY A 136 -27.51 -29.06 -59.50
C GLY A 136 -28.89 -28.53 -59.10
N TYR A 137 -29.72 -28.07 -60.04
CA TYR A 137 -31.15 -27.82 -59.81
C TYR A 137 -31.99 -28.97 -60.35
N THR A 138 -33.09 -29.26 -59.67
CA THR A 138 -34.07 -30.28 -60.06
C THR A 138 -35.33 -29.61 -60.58
N LEU A 139 -35.88 -30.10 -61.70
CA LEU A 139 -37.14 -29.60 -62.26
C LEU A 139 -38.32 -30.02 -61.40
N VAL A 140 -39.23 -29.09 -61.10
CA VAL A 140 -40.51 -29.37 -60.45
C VAL A 140 -41.57 -29.62 -61.53
N ASP A 141 -41.82 -30.89 -61.84
CA ASP A 141 -42.85 -31.33 -62.78
C ASP A 141 -42.81 -30.57 -64.14
N ASP A 142 -43.94 -30.46 -64.86
CA ASP A 142 -44.07 -29.67 -66.10
C ASP A 142 -44.06 -28.14 -65.85
N SER A 143 -43.86 -27.69 -64.61
CA SER A 143 -43.75 -26.27 -64.30
C SER A 143 -42.34 -25.81 -64.63
N ASN A 144 -42.18 -24.62 -65.22
CA ASN A 144 -40.87 -24.06 -65.57
C ASN A 144 -40.03 -23.64 -64.33
N LEU A 145 -40.15 -24.39 -63.23
CA LEU A 145 -39.56 -24.11 -61.94
C LEU A 145 -38.47 -25.14 -61.66
N CYS A 146 -37.26 -24.66 -61.46
CA CYS A 146 -36.13 -25.45 -61.01
C CYS A 146 -35.83 -25.10 -59.55
N TYR A 147 -35.54 -26.10 -58.70
CA TYR A 147 -35.17 -25.86 -57.31
C TYR A 147 -33.87 -26.57 -56.93
N LYS A 148 -33.15 -26.00 -55.96
CA LYS A 148 -31.95 -26.60 -55.39
C LYS A 148 -31.98 -26.47 -53.88
N THR A 149 -31.91 -27.59 -53.18
CA THR A 149 -31.82 -27.60 -51.72
C THR A 149 -30.35 -27.71 -51.30
N SER A 150 -29.86 -26.71 -50.58
CA SER A 150 -28.54 -26.74 -49.95
C SER A 150 -28.69 -27.13 -48.49
N VAL A 151 -27.81 -28.00 -48.01
CA VAL A 151 -27.84 -28.52 -46.63
C VAL A 151 -26.47 -28.34 -46.00
N GLN A 152 -26.45 -27.87 -44.74
CA GLN A 152 -25.23 -27.77 -43.94
C GLN A 152 -25.52 -28.16 -42.48
N THR A 153 -24.48 -28.40 -41.69
CA THR A 153 -24.63 -28.65 -40.25
C THR A 153 -25.00 -27.37 -39.51
N ALA A 154 -25.91 -27.48 -38.53
CA ALA A 154 -26.28 -26.36 -37.67
C ALA A 154 -25.12 -25.95 -36.77
N GLY A 155 -24.98 -24.64 -36.53
CA GLY A 155 -23.97 -24.10 -35.63
C GLY A 155 -24.42 -24.19 -34.17
N ASN A 156 -23.48 -24.27 -33.24
CA ASN A 156 -23.76 -24.17 -31.81
C ASN A 156 -23.75 -22.71 -31.37
N SER A 157 -24.84 -22.26 -30.75
CA SER A 157 -24.97 -20.94 -30.16
C SER A 157 -25.10 -21.01 -28.65
N CYS A 158 -24.49 -20.05 -27.97
CA CYS A 158 -24.49 -19.94 -26.52
C CYS A 158 -25.30 -18.73 -26.05
N PRO A 159 -25.93 -18.81 -24.86
CA PRO A 159 -26.53 -17.64 -24.22
C PRO A 159 -25.52 -16.50 -24.05
N VAL A 160 -26.03 -15.26 -23.98
CA VAL A 160 -25.19 -14.06 -23.85
C VAL A 160 -24.22 -14.19 -22.67
N GLY A 161 -22.93 -13.99 -22.95
CA GLY A 161 -21.85 -14.05 -21.96
C GLY A 161 -21.35 -15.46 -21.62
N TYR A 162 -21.82 -16.51 -22.31
CA TYR A 162 -21.23 -17.84 -22.28
C TYR A 162 -20.38 -18.09 -23.53
N SER A 163 -19.35 -18.92 -23.39
CA SER A 163 -18.47 -19.33 -24.49
C SER A 163 -18.63 -20.81 -24.78
N TYR A 164 -18.67 -21.17 -26.06
CA TYR A 164 -18.82 -22.56 -26.48
C TYR A 164 -17.56 -23.37 -26.18
N ASN A 165 -17.72 -24.51 -25.50
CA ASN A 165 -16.64 -25.45 -25.26
C ASN A 165 -16.78 -26.64 -26.22
N SER A 166 -15.91 -26.71 -27.22
CA SER A 166 -15.94 -27.77 -28.25
C SER A 166 -15.64 -29.17 -27.70
N SER A 167 -14.96 -29.28 -26.55
CA SER A 167 -14.63 -30.57 -25.93
C SER A 167 -15.82 -31.18 -25.17
N SER A 168 -16.65 -30.37 -24.52
CA SER A 168 -17.81 -30.86 -23.76
C SER A 168 -19.15 -30.64 -24.46
N GLY A 169 -19.21 -29.88 -25.56
CA GLY A 169 -20.46 -29.53 -26.26
C GLY A 169 -21.32 -28.49 -25.53
N ASP A 170 -20.90 -28.06 -24.34
CA ASP A 170 -21.64 -27.13 -23.48
C ASP A 170 -21.09 -25.71 -23.57
N CYS A 171 -21.94 -24.76 -23.22
CA CYS A 171 -21.57 -23.36 -23.04
C CYS A 171 -21.05 -23.14 -21.62
N LYS A 172 -19.88 -22.50 -21.45
CA LYS A 172 -19.28 -22.21 -20.15
C LYS A 172 -19.13 -20.71 -19.92
N LYS A 173 -19.37 -20.28 -18.69
CA LYS A 173 -19.12 -18.91 -18.23
C LYS A 173 -18.39 -18.95 -16.90
N THR A 174 -17.34 -18.14 -16.76
CA THR A 174 -16.64 -17.95 -15.49
C THR A 174 -17.16 -16.68 -14.82
N ILE A 175 -17.78 -16.85 -13.67
CA ILE A 175 -18.19 -15.75 -12.79
C ILE A 175 -17.00 -15.44 -11.87
N SER A 176 -16.64 -14.17 -11.75
CA SER A 176 -15.57 -13.70 -10.87
C SER A 176 -16.12 -12.66 -9.91
N ILE A 177 -15.99 -12.90 -8.62
CA ILE A 177 -16.35 -11.97 -7.55
C ILE A 177 -15.14 -11.72 -6.65
N ALA A 178 -15.13 -10.61 -5.92
CA ALA A 178 -14.05 -10.33 -4.95
C ALA A 178 -14.06 -11.38 -3.83
N GLY A 179 -12.88 -11.83 -3.40
CA GLY A 179 -12.76 -12.70 -2.24
C GLY A 179 -12.98 -11.94 -0.94
N THR A 180 -13.56 -12.61 0.05
CA THR A 180 -13.76 -12.01 1.39
C THR A 180 -12.44 -12.02 2.13
N VAL A 181 -12.02 -10.86 2.64
CA VAL A 181 -10.83 -10.76 3.48
C VAL A 181 -11.14 -11.33 4.86
N THR A 182 -10.31 -12.25 5.30
CA THR A 182 -10.41 -12.92 6.60
C THR A 182 -9.13 -12.71 7.39
N CYS A 183 -9.30 -12.34 8.67
CA CYS A 183 -8.22 -12.13 9.61
C CYS A 183 -8.20 -13.21 10.69
N PRO A 184 -7.02 -13.60 11.22
CA PRO A 184 -6.92 -14.46 12.38
C PRO A 184 -7.69 -13.91 13.58
N ALA A 185 -8.16 -14.80 14.47
CA ALA A 185 -8.92 -14.43 15.65
C ALA A 185 -8.20 -13.36 16.49
N GLY A 186 -8.92 -12.31 16.87
CA GLY A 186 -8.39 -11.18 17.65
C GLY A 186 -7.69 -10.08 16.84
N THR A 187 -7.76 -10.13 15.50
CA THR A 187 -7.21 -9.07 14.61
C THR A 187 -8.26 -8.55 13.65
N SER A 188 -8.10 -7.31 13.18
CA SER A 188 -9.01 -6.63 12.24
C SER A 188 -8.26 -6.13 11.02
N TYR A 189 -8.90 -6.19 9.84
CA TYR A 189 -8.26 -5.73 8.61
C TYR A 189 -8.21 -4.20 8.55
N SER A 190 -7.01 -3.64 8.47
CA SER A 190 -6.77 -2.21 8.33
C SER A 190 -5.50 -1.94 7.54
N GLY A 191 -5.56 -1.05 6.54
CA GLY A 191 -4.38 -0.60 5.79
C GLY A 191 -3.62 -1.70 5.04
N GLY A 192 -4.29 -2.75 4.59
CA GLY A 192 -3.65 -3.84 3.84
C GLY A 192 -3.07 -4.97 4.70
N ALA A 193 -3.29 -4.97 6.01
CA ALA A 193 -2.86 -6.05 6.91
C ALA A 193 -3.91 -6.34 7.99
N CYS A 194 -3.83 -7.52 8.62
CA CYS A 194 -4.58 -7.79 9.84
C CYS A 194 -3.83 -7.20 11.02
N GLN A 195 -4.44 -6.23 11.68
CA GLN A 195 -3.87 -5.53 12.82
C GLN A 195 -4.57 -5.97 14.10
N GLY A 196 -3.77 -6.35 15.09
CA GLY A 196 -4.20 -6.58 16.47
C GLY A 196 -3.51 -5.61 17.41
N SER A 197 -4.16 -5.33 18.54
CA SER A 197 -3.56 -4.58 19.63
C SER A 197 -3.69 -5.38 20.92
N SER A 198 -2.57 -5.63 21.59
CA SER A 198 -2.57 -6.12 22.96
C SER A 198 -2.10 -5.00 23.90
N THR A 199 -2.68 -4.99 25.09
CA THR A 199 -2.32 -4.02 26.14
C THR A 199 -1.71 -4.77 27.31
N GLY A 200 -0.50 -4.39 27.69
CA GLY A 200 0.23 -4.96 28.82
C GLY A 200 0.66 -3.90 29.83
N PRO A 201 1.03 -4.30 31.05
CA PRO A 201 1.57 -3.37 32.05
C PRO A 201 2.94 -2.83 31.62
N ALA A 202 3.17 -1.53 31.77
CA ALA A 202 4.49 -0.95 31.58
C ALA A 202 5.43 -1.33 32.73
N THR A 203 6.71 -1.52 32.43
CA THR A 203 7.74 -1.70 33.47
C THR A 203 8.12 -0.35 34.07
N SER A 204 8.25 -0.26 35.39
CA SER A 204 8.61 0.97 36.09
C SER A 204 9.97 0.84 36.78
N SER A 205 10.84 1.81 36.58
CA SER A 205 12.19 1.86 37.16
C SER A 205 12.50 3.24 37.76
N CYS A 206 13.53 3.29 38.61
CA CYS A 206 14.01 4.56 39.17
C CYS A 206 15.17 5.13 38.35
N PRO A 207 15.25 6.47 38.21
CA PRO A 207 16.41 7.12 37.60
C PRO A 207 17.73 6.75 38.29
N SER A 208 18.84 6.84 37.55
CA SER A 208 20.17 6.48 38.06
C SER A 208 20.49 7.19 39.38
N GLY A 209 20.81 6.39 40.41
CA GLY A 209 21.15 6.87 41.75
C GLY A 209 19.98 7.06 42.70
N TYR A 210 18.74 6.73 42.31
CA TYR A 210 17.58 6.68 43.21
C TYR A 210 17.16 5.23 43.50
N SER A 211 16.67 5.01 44.72
CA SER A 211 16.15 3.71 45.19
C SER A 211 14.63 3.75 45.31
N ARG A 212 13.97 2.64 44.99
CA ARG A 212 12.50 2.56 45.02
C ARG A 212 11.96 2.55 46.46
N SER A 213 10.99 3.43 46.72
CA SER A 213 10.21 3.47 47.96
C SER A 213 8.72 3.61 47.60
N GLY A 214 8.00 2.48 47.59
CA GLY A 214 6.60 2.42 47.17
C GLY A 214 6.39 2.81 45.68
N ASN A 215 5.59 3.86 45.45
CA ASN A 215 5.32 4.46 44.13
C ASN A 215 6.24 5.64 43.79
N SER A 216 7.29 5.89 44.59
CA SER A 216 8.23 7.00 44.40
C SER A 216 9.67 6.51 44.45
N CYS A 217 10.59 7.29 43.87
CA CYS A 217 12.02 7.03 43.90
C CYS A 217 12.67 8.01 44.88
N THR A 218 13.53 7.52 45.78
CA THR A 218 14.18 8.35 46.80
C THR A 218 15.69 8.21 46.77
N LYS A 219 16.40 9.32 47.01
CA LYS A 219 17.84 9.35 47.17
C LYS A 219 18.21 10.17 48.39
N ASN A 220 19.13 9.67 49.20
CA ASN A 220 19.69 10.42 50.31
C ASN A 220 20.81 11.33 49.78
N SER A 221 20.61 12.63 49.85
CA SER A 221 21.64 13.64 49.63
C SER A 221 22.24 14.00 50.98
N GLN A 222 23.56 13.83 51.11
CA GLN A 222 24.30 14.18 52.32
C GLN A 222 25.35 15.24 51.99
N ILE A 223 25.36 16.33 52.76
CA ILE A 223 26.37 17.39 52.68
C ILE A 223 26.96 17.64 54.08
N ASN A 224 28.14 18.24 54.14
CA ASN A 224 28.74 18.62 55.42
C ASN A 224 28.01 19.84 56.01
N ALA A 225 27.78 19.83 57.32
CA ALA A 225 27.16 20.96 58.00
C ALA A 225 28.14 22.14 58.10
N SER A 226 27.62 23.36 58.04
CA SER A 226 28.44 24.57 58.18
C SER A 226 28.76 24.83 59.65
N THR A 227 30.04 25.05 59.98
CA THR A 227 30.50 25.34 61.34
C THR A 227 30.47 26.83 61.64
N TYR A 228 29.90 27.21 62.79
CA TYR A 228 29.87 28.59 63.26
C TYR A 228 30.22 28.68 64.75
N CYS A 229 30.63 29.87 65.20
CA CYS A 229 30.93 30.16 66.60
C CYS A 229 29.77 30.87 67.29
N PRO A 230 29.42 30.49 68.54
CA PRO A 230 28.47 31.22 69.35
C PRO A 230 28.89 32.68 69.57
N SER A 231 27.91 33.56 69.82
CA SER A 231 28.13 34.99 70.03
C SER A 231 29.22 35.27 71.06
N GLY A 232 30.23 36.07 70.64
CA GLY A 232 31.35 36.46 71.49
C GLY A 232 32.59 35.57 71.43
N TYR A 233 32.58 34.47 70.65
CA TYR A 233 33.75 33.64 70.39
C TYR A 233 34.26 33.80 68.95
N SER A 234 35.58 33.76 68.78
CA SER A 234 36.24 33.81 67.46
C SER A 234 36.69 32.43 67.00
N LYS A 235 36.61 32.17 65.70
CA LYS A 235 36.99 30.89 65.10
C LYS A 235 38.51 30.69 65.13
N ASN A 236 38.95 29.60 65.74
CA ASN A 236 40.32 29.10 65.66
C ASN A 236 40.37 27.84 64.77
N SER A 237 41.52 27.20 64.61
CA SER A 237 41.71 26.03 63.74
C SER A 237 40.83 24.83 64.12
N THR A 238 40.55 24.64 65.41
CA THR A 238 39.91 23.41 65.92
C THR A 238 38.67 23.69 66.78
N ASN A 239 38.52 24.92 67.31
CA ASN A 239 37.42 25.30 68.20
C ASN A 239 37.13 26.80 68.13
N CYS A 240 36.13 27.26 68.87
CA CYS A 240 35.84 28.67 69.05
C CYS A 240 36.48 29.14 70.36
N SER A 241 37.23 30.24 70.32
CA SER A 241 37.95 30.76 71.49
C SER A 241 37.62 32.22 71.79
N LYS A 242 37.61 32.56 73.07
CA LYS A 242 37.47 33.94 73.55
C LYS A 242 38.51 34.20 74.63
N THR A 243 39.20 35.32 74.52
CA THR A 243 40.12 35.80 75.55
C THR A 243 39.33 36.65 76.54
N VAL A 244 39.42 36.32 77.82
CA VAL A 244 38.89 37.13 78.92
C VAL A 244 40.05 37.65 79.76
N SER A 245 39.94 38.90 80.22
CA SER A 245 40.98 39.59 80.99
C SER A 245 40.53 39.83 82.42
N ALA A 246 41.46 39.71 83.37
CA ALA A 246 41.28 40.04 84.77
C ALA A 246 42.36 41.02 85.24
N THR A 247 42.05 41.78 86.29
CA THR A 247 42.99 42.73 86.91
C THR A 247 44.06 41.97 87.71
N PRO A 248 45.36 42.26 87.51
CA PRO A 248 46.46 41.66 88.28
C PRO A 248 46.54 42.23 89.71
N SER A 249 47.18 41.49 90.62
CA SER A 249 47.62 42.01 91.92
C SER A 249 49.15 42.08 91.99
N TYR A 250 49.66 43.10 92.68
CA TYR A 250 51.10 43.36 92.81
C TYR A 250 51.53 43.20 94.28
N SER A 251 52.64 42.51 94.52
CA SER A 251 53.25 42.40 95.85
C SER A 251 54.77 42.64 95.81
N CYS A 252 55.30 43.28 96.85
CA CYS A 252 56.73 43.55 96.99
C CYS A 252 57.42 42.45 97.80
N PRO A 253 58.55 41.89 97.31
CA PRO A 253 59.40 41.03 98.11
C PRO A 253 60.01 41.82 99.29
N SER A 254 60.20 41.16 100.43
CA SER A 254 61.02 41.66 101.55
C SER A 254 60.48 42.89 102.32
N GLY A 255 59.15 43.07 102.37
CA GLY A 255 58.52 44.09 103.24
C GLY A 255 58.63 45.53 102.76
N GLY A 256 59.00 45.76 101.49
CA GLY A 256 59.00 47.08 100.86
C GLY A 256 57.59 47.66 100.70
N SER A 257 57.50 48.99 100.60
CA SER A 257 56.22 49.69 100.36
C SER A 257 55.97 49.83 98.85
N LEU A 258 54.72 49.58 98.44
CA LEU A 258 54.30 49.65 97.03
C LEU A 258 53.91 51.08 96.66
N SER A 259 54.57 51.65 95.65
CA SER A 259 54.21 52.94 95.05
C SER A 259 53.85 52.70 93.58
N GLY A 260 52.55 52.50 93.31
CA GLY A 260 52.07 52.09 91.98
C GLY A 260 52.52 50.68 91.59
N SER A 261 53.40 50.57 90.60
CA SER A 261 54.01 49.31 90.14
C SER A 261 55.49 49.16 90.53
N ILE A 262 56.00 50.04 91.41
CA ILE A 262 57.41 50.10 91.82
C ILE A 262 57.52 49.77 93.32
N CYS A 263 58.53 48.99 93.71
CA CYS A 263 58.83 48.68 95.10
C CYS A 263 59.94 49.58 95.64
N GLU A 264 59.68 50.23 96.77
CA GLU A 264 60.65 51.07 97.47
C GLU A 264 61.11 50.39 98.77
N VAL A 265 62.43 50.31 98.95
CA VAL A 265 63.06 49.71 100.13
C VAL A 265 63.95 50.76 100.80
N LYS A 266 63.85 50.85 102.13
CA LYS A 266 64.67 51.74 102.96
C LYS A 266 65.94 51.02 103.39
N VAL A 267 67.09 51.67 103.23
CA VAL A 267 68.40 51.11 103.61
C VAL A 267 69.10 52.02 104.60
N GLU A 268 69.68 51.39 105.61
CA GLU A 268 70.11 51.99 106.87
C GLU A 268 71.65 51.92 107.03
N LYS A 269 72.34 53.03 107.37
CA LYS A 269 73.79 53.05 107.69
C LYS A 269 74.18 54.01 108.82
N HIS A 270 75.30 53.72 109.50
CA HIS A 270 75.88 54.60 110.53
C HIS A 270 76.72 55.73 109.94
N MET A 271 76.82 56.86 110.68
CA MET A 271 77.69 57.99 110.35
C MET A 271 79.18 57.65 110.53
N VAL A 272 80.05 58.36 109.82
CA VAL A 272 81.51 58.19 109.89
C VAL A 272 82.19 59.45 110.42
N LEU A 273 83.31 59.26 111.12
CA LEU A 273 84.14 60.34 111.67
C LEU A 273 85.16 60.81 110.62
N SER A 274 85.24 62.11 110.37
CA SER A 274 86.21 62.68 109.43
C SER A 274 86.77 64.02 109.92
N CYS A 275 88.08 64.23 109.75
CA CYS A 275 88.75 65.50 109.99
C CYS A 275 88.55 66.47 108.80
N PRO A 276 88.66 67.79 109.04
CA PRO A 276 88.68 68.80 107.98
C PRO A 276 89.71 68.51 106.87
N ALA A 277 89.45 69.03 105.67
CA ALA A 277 90.24 68.70 104.48
C ALA A 277 91.74 69.02 104.66
N GLY A 278 92.60 68.05 104.31
CA GLY A 278 94.05 68.16 104.43
C GLY A 278 94.64 67.70 105.77
N GLN A 279 93.80 67.22 106.70
CA GLN A 279 94.22 66.68 107.99
C GLN A 279 93.95 65.18 108.11
N ILE A 280 94.73 64.52 108.96
CA ILE A 280 94.60 63.09 109.27
C ILE A 280 94.18 62.92 110.73
N MET A 281 93.29 61.96 110.97
CA MET A 281 92.77 61.68 112.30
C MET A 281 93.84 61.01 113.14
N ALA A 282 94.30 61.70 114.19
CA ALA A 282 95.26 61.15 115.13
C ALA A 282 94.56 60.34 116.22
N THR A 283 93.48 60.90 116.76
CA THR A 283 92.60 60.25 117.74
C THR A 283 91.15 60.65 117.47
N VAL A 284 90.22 60.02 118.17
CA VAL A 284 88.78 60.37 118.14
C VAL A 284 88.48 61.81 118.60
N GLN A 285 89.46 62.52 119.18
CA GLN A 285 89.32 63.89 119.67
C GLN A 285 90.40 64.84 119.13
N ALA A 286 91.21 64.43 118.16
CA ALA A 286 92.26 65.31 117.62
C ALA A 286 92.63 64.98 116.17
N CYS A 287 92.75 66.03 115.36
CA CYS A 287 93.29 65.99 114.01
C CYS A 287 94.73 66.54 113.97
N ILE A 288 95.62 65.87 113.25
CA ILE A 288 97.00 66.31 112.99
C ILE A 288 97.16 66.68 111.53
N ASN A 289 98.08 67.61 111.24
CA ASN A 289 98.45 67.91 109.85
C ASN A 289 99.39 66.83 109.29
N SER A 290 99.72 66.93 108.00
CA SER A 290 100.63 66.02 107.30
C SER A 290 102.05 65.95 107.90
N SER A 291 102.42 66.88 108.78
CA SER A 291 103.70 66.91 109.51
C SER A 291 103.60 66.32 110.93
N GLY A 292 102.45 65.78 111.32
CA GLY A 292 102.24 65.12 112.61
C GLY A 292 101.94 66.06 113.78
N ILE A 293 101.68 67.35 113.52
CA ILE A 293 101.45 68.36 114.55
C ILE A 293 99.94 68.50 114.83
N PRO A 294 99.50 68.51 116.11
CA PRO A 294 98.10 68.77 116.47
C PRO A 294 97.64 70.14 115.96
N THR A 295 96.54 70.14 115.22
CA THR A 295 96.00 71.35 114.56
C THR A 295 95.02 72.15 115.42
N GLY A 296 94.55 71.56 116.53
CA GLY A 296 93.48 72.12 117.36
C GLY A 296 92.07 71.80 116.84
N ASP A 297 91.96 71.13 115.69
CA ASP A 297 90.68 70.74 115.10
C ASP A 297 90.19 69.36 115.58
N TYR A 298 88.86 69.21 115.67
CA TYR A 298 88.18 68.00 116.10
C TYR A 298 87.48 67.28 114.94
N PRO A 299 87.46 65.94 114.90
CA PRO A 299 86.69 65.18 113.91
C PRO A 299 85.18 65.47 114.02
N SER A 300 84.49 65.59 112.88
CA SER A 300 83.02 65.74 112.83
C SER A 300 82.35 64.50 112.21
N PHE A 301 81.10 64.24 112.60
CA PHE A 301 80.28 63.15 112.04
C PHE A 301 79.60 63.61 110.77
N SER A 302 79.69 62.80 109.71
CA SER A 302 78.96 63.03 108.46
C SER A 302 78.39 61.74 107.87
N CYS A 303 77.30 61.87 107.11
CA CYS A 303 76.70 60.76 106.39
C CYS A 303 77.48 60.44 105.11
N PRO A 304 77.64 59.15 104.75
CA PRO A 304 78.19 58.76 103.45
C PRO A 304 77.39 59.35 102.28
N ALA A 305 78.06 59.59 101.15
CA ALA A 305 77.45 60.17 99.95
C ALA A 305 76.15 59.43 99.54
N GLY A 306 75.08 60.20 99.35
CA GLY A 306 73.76 59.70 98.96
C GLY A 306 72.83 59.28 100.10
N TYR A 307 73.26 59.36 101.37
CA TYR A 307 72.39 59.15 102.53
C TYR A 307 72.03 60.49 103.20
N GLN A 308 70.81 60.60 103.71
CA GLN A 308 70.35 61.80 104.44
C GLN A 308 70.41 61.59 105.95
N ASP A 309 70.83 62.63 106.68
CA ASP A 309 70.80 62.65 108.14
C ASP A 309 69.35 62.75 108.65
N LYS A 310 68.96 61.82 109.52
CA LYS A 310 67.63 61.77 110.15
C LYS A 310 67.65 61.99 111.67
N GLY A 311 68.80 62.38 112.24
CA GLY A 311 68.87 63.11 113.51
C GLY A 311 68.76 62.34 114.83
N LYS A 312 69.12 61.05 114.93
CA LYS A 312 69.25 60.32 116.23
C LYS A 312 70.40 59.31 116.21
N PRO A 313 71.16 59.18 117.31
CA PRO A 313 72.58 59.48 117.32
C PRO A 313 73.36 58.65 116.27
N TYR A 314 73.92 59.33 115.28
CA TYR A 314 74.85 58.79 114.28
C TYR A 314 74.27 57.86 113.19
N TYR A 315 73.09 58.18 112.64
CA TYR A 315 72.40 57.34 111.66
C TYR A 315 71.94 58.08 110.37
N CYS A 316 72.03 57.40 109.22
CA CYS A 316 71.71 57.92 107.89
C CYS A 316 70.83 56.95 107.08
N GLU A 317 69.83 57.46 106.35
CA GLU A 317 68.85 56.68 105.55
C GLU A 317 68.92 57.01 104.05
N ARG A 318 68.70 56.01 103.18
CA ARG A 318 68.47 56.20 101.74
C ARG A 318 67.34 55.29 101.24
N VAL A 319 66.46 55.82 100.40
CA VAL A 319 65.44 55.03 99.68
C VAL A 319 66.05 54.52 98.37
N VAL A 320 65.95 53.21 98.12
CA VAL A 320 66.33 52.60 96.85
C VAL A 320 65.09 51.99 96.20
N SER A 321 64.85 52.38 94.95
CA SER A 321 63.81 51.77 94.12
C SER A 321 64.34 50.48 93.50
N THR A 322 63.64 49.38 93.70
CA THR A 322 63.94 48.11 93.03
C THR A 322 62.81 47.76 92.07
N SER A 323 63.14 47.54 90.79
CA SER A 323 62.20 47.01 89.79
C SER A 323 62.45 45.52 89.57
N PRO A 324 61.43 44.67 89.32
CA PRO A 324 59.97 44.93 89.33
C PRO A 324 59.21 44.19 90.45
N ALA A 325 58.00 44.69 90.77
CA ALA A 325 57.04 43.99 91.65
C ALA A 325 56.56 42.67 91.02
N ALA A 326 56.36 41.63 91.83
CA ALA A 326 55.87 40.35 91.33
C ALA A 326 54.39 40.47 90.91
N VAL A 327 54.07 40.14 89.66
CA VAL A 327 52.69 40.09 89.15
C VAL A 327 52.07 38.76 89.56
N SER A 328 50.97 38.80 90.31
CA SER A 328 50.18 37.63 90.66
C SER A 328 48.83 37.68 89.95
N CYS A 329 48.43 36.55 89.34
CA CYS A 329 47.16 36.40 88.64
C CYS A 329 46.21 35.49 89.41
N PRO A 330 44.88 35.75 89.36
CA PRO A 330 43.87 34.87 89.94
C PRO A 330 43.95 33.44 89.35
N THR A 331 43.51 32.44 90.13
CA THR A 331 43.56 31.02 89.73
C THR A 331 42.93 30.79 88.36
N GLY A 332 43.73 30.26 87.43
CA GLY A 332 43.32 29.93 86.07
C GLY A 332 43.51 31.04 85.02
N TYR A 333 44.10 32.18 85.39
CA TYR A 333 44.59 33.19 84.45
C TYR A 333 46.13 33.12 84.35
N ASN A 334 46.65 33.34 83.15
CA ASN A 334 48.10 33.43 82.90
C ASN A 334 48.51 34.90 82.76
N ALA A 335 49.70 35.23 83.26
CA ALA A 335 50.27 36.56 83.08
C ALA A 335 50.67 36.78 81.61
N SER A 336 50.16 37.86 81.01
CA SER A 336 50.55 38.33 79.68
C SER A 336 50.85 39.82 79.79
N GLY A 337 52.13 40.16 79.96
CA GLY A 337 52.58 41.52 80.25
C GLY A 337 52.02 42.04 81.58
N SER A 338 51.33 43.17 81.55
CA SER A 338 50.67 43.81 82.70
C SER A 338 49.21 43.37 82.91
N SER A 339 48.76 42.32 82.23
CA SER A 339 47.36 41.84 82.30
C SER A 339 47.30 40.33 82.52
N CYS A 340 46.26 39.88 83.24
CA CYS A 340 45.99 38.46 83.42
C CYS A 340 44.96 38.01 82.38
N ILE A 341 45.29 37.03 81.53
CA ILE A 341 44.40 36.53 80.48
C ILE A 341 44.09 35.04 80.63
N LYS A 342 42.87 34.66 80.27
CA LYS A 342 42.45 33.26 80.16
C LYS A 342 41.75 33.04 78.83
N THR A 343 42.13 31.98 78.13
CA THR A 343 41.44 31.55 76.91
C THR A 343 40.35 30.56 77.27
N GLN A 344 39.11 30.87 76.93
CA GLN A 344 37.99 29.94 77.01
C GLN A 344 37.75 29.34 75.63
N THR A 345 37.60 28.01 75.55
CA THR A 345 37.33 27.29 74.31
C THR A 345 35.99 26.58 74.37
N VAL A 346 35.19 26.70 73.31
CA VAL A 346 33.94 25.95 73.13
C VAL A 346 33.94 25.25 71.78
N SER A 347 33.23 24.13 71.69
CA SER A 347 33.07 23.36 70.44
C SER A 347 32.28 24.13 69.39
N PHE A 348 32.48 23.80 68.11
CA PHE A 348 31.69 24.36 67.01
C PHE A 348 30.21 23.98 67.13
N SER A 349 29.34 24.92 66.76
CA SER A 349 27.95 24.60 66.45
C SER A 349 27.80 24.36 64.95
N TYR A 350 26.85 23.50 64.59
CA TYR A 350 26.60 23.09 63.21
C TYR A 350 25.25 23.64 62.75
N SER A 351 25.18 24.07 61.50
CA SER A 351 23.95 24.54 60.86
C SER A 351 23.80 23.91 59.47
N CYS A 352 22.56 23.65 59.08
CA CYS A 352 22.21 23.08 57.78
C CYS A 352 21.45 24.10 56.92
N PRO A 353 21.66 24.10 55.58
CA PRO A 353 20.87 24.90 54.65
C PRO A 353 19.38 24.53 54.70
N ALA A 354 18.53 25.44 54.21
CA ALA A 354 17.08 25.22 54.16
C ALA A 354 16.71 23.91 53.44
N GLY A 355 15.87 23.10 54.08
CA GLY A 355 15.41 21.81 53.56
C GLY A 355 16.34 20.62 53.84
N TYR A 356 17.42 20.79 54.60
CA TYR A 356 18.23 19.69 55.14
C TYR A 356 18.01 19.54 56.66
N SER A 357 17.96 18.30 57.12
CA SER A 357 17.89 17.96 58.55
C SER A 357 19.27 17.64 59.09
N GLN A 358 19.62 18.20 60.25
CA GLN A 358 20.91 17.96 60.88
C GLN A 358 20.99 16.55 61.48
N ALA A 359 22.05 15.82 61.16
CA ALA A 359 22.39 14.53 61.73
C ALA A 359 23.88 14.53 62.11
N GLY A 360 24.18 14.99 63.33
CA GLY A 360 25.56 15.16 63.82
C GLY A 360 26.29 16.27 63.07
N THR A 361 27.43 15.93 62.44
CA THR A 361 28.27 16.85 61.63
C THR A 361 27.85 16.93 60.16
N LYS A 362 26.80 16.19 59.77
CA LYS A 362 26.31 16.11 58.39
C LYS A 362 24.85 16.55 58.32
N CYS A 363 24.46 17.01 57.14
CA CYS A 363 23.12 17.44 56.81
C CYS A 363 22.53 16.46 55.80
N ASN A 364 21.36 15.88 56.12
CA ASN A 364 20.69 14.91 55.29
C ASN A 364 19.42 15.50 54.68
N LYS A 365 19.19 15.24 53.40
CA LYS A 365 17.93 15.54 52.72
C LYS A 365 17.53 14.35 51.87
N GLN A 366 16.30 13.89 52.01
CA GLN A 366 15.73 12.92 51.10
C GLN A 366 15.16 13.66 49.90
N VAL A 367 15.60 13.30 48.70
CA VAL A 367 15.09 13.85 47.45
C VAL A 367 14.22 12.80 46.80
N SER A 368 13.02 13.20 46.38
CA SER A 368 12.07 12.32 45.70
C SER A 368 12.03 12.60 44.20
N ALA A 369 11.86 11.54 43.41
CA ALA A 369 11.67 11.58 41.97
C ALA A 369 10.52 10.64 41.57
N SER A 370 9.88 10.94 40.45
CA SER A 370 8.82 10.11 39.87
C SER A 370 9.39 8.84 39.23
N LEU A 371 8.55 7.80 39.14
CA LEU A 371 8.87 6.58 38.40
C LEU A 371 9.02 6.86 36.91
N VAL A 372 9.98 6.18 36.28
CA VAL A 372 10.14 6.17 34.82
C VAL A 372 9.50 4.89 34.30
N TYR A 373 8.57 5.03 33.34
CA TYR A 373 7.87 3.92 32.72
C TYR A 373 8.45 3.64 31.34
N SER A 374 8.69 2.36 31.04
CA SER A 374 9.19 1.90 29.75
C SER A 374 8.45 0.65 29.30
N CYS A 375 8.22 0.54 27.99
CA CYS A 375 7.58 -0.61 27.40
C CYS A 375 8.60 -1.68 27.02
N PRO A 376 8.45 -2.93 27.50
CA PRO A 376 9.25 -4.04 27.01
C PRO A 376 8.99 -4.24 25.50
N ASN A 377 10.03 -4.63 24.77
CA ASN A 377 9.99 -4.93 23.33
C ASN A 377 9.58 -3.75 22.41
N GLY A 378 9.74 -2.50 22.86
CA GLY A 378 9.56 -1.32 22.00
C GLY A 378 8.10 -0.92 21.73
N GLY A 379 7.15 -1.37 22.57
CA GLY A 379 5.75 -0.92 22.49
C GLY A 379 5.56 0.57 22.78
N THR A 380 4.39 1.12 22.41
CA THR A 380 4.07 2.54 22.65
C THR A 380 3.53 2.72 24.06
N LEU A 381 4.07 3.67 24.81
CA LEU A 381 3.65 3.98 26.18
C LEU A 381 2.43 4.92 26.17
N SER A 382 1.35 4.50 26.84
CA SER A 382 0.17 5.33 27.11
C SER A 382 -0.12 5.31 28.61
N GLY A 383 0.28 6.37 29.32
CA GLY A 383 0.21 6.43 30.78
C GLY A 383 1.09 5.37 31.45
N THR A 384 0.46 4.39 32.09
CA THR A 384 1.11 3.24 32.76
C THR A 384 0.97 1.92 31.99
N SER A 385 0.41 1.96 30.79
CA SER A 385 0.14 0.79 29.96
C SER A 385 0.90 0.87 28.65
N CYS A 386 1.27 -0.30 28.14
CA CYS A 386 1.96 -0.45 26.87
C CYS A 386 1.02 -1.05 25.85
N THR A 387 0.94 -0.41 24.69
CA THR A 387 0.21 -0.94 23.54
C THR A 387 1.21 -1.45 22.53
N THR A 388 1.11 -2.73 22.20
CA THR A 388 1.86 -3.35 21.11
C THR A 388 0.91 -3.67 19.96
N THR A 389 1.24 -3.16 18.79
CA THR A 389 0.54 -3.47 17.55
C THR A 389 1.22 -4.63 16.85
N THR A 390 0.48 -5.69 16.59
CA THR A 390 0.94 -6.81 15.76
C THR A 390 0.30 -6.71 14.38
N SER A 391 1.12 -6.90 13.34
CA SER A 391 0.68 -6.96 11.95
C SER A 391 0.94 -8.36 11.42
N THR A 392 -0.11 -9.04 10.99
CA THR A 392 -0.04 -10.37 10.38
C THR A 392 -0.65 -10.37 8.99
N SER A 393 -0.30 -11.39 8.19
CA SER A 393 -0.86 -11.58 6.85
C SER A 393 -2.34 -11.97 6.92
N PHE A 394 -3.13 -11.43 6.00
CA PHE A 394 -4.55 -11.77 5.81
C PHE A 394 -4.70 -12.88 4.76
N SER A 395 -5.86 -13.53 4.71
CA SER A 395 -6.19 -14.52 3.67
C SER A 395 -7.55 -14.23 3.04
N TYR A 396 -7.74 -14.69 1.81
CA TYR A 396 -9.03 -14.61 1.11
C TYR A 396 -9.80 -15.91 1.25
N THR A 397 -11.09 -15.82 1.52
CA THR A 397 -12.01 -16.95 1.54
C THR A 397 -13.15 -16.74 0.55
N CYS A 398 -13.67 -17.86 0.04
CA CYS A 398 -14.74 -17.88 -0.95
C CYS A 398 -15.99 -18.55 -0.38
N SER A 399 -17.17 -18.07 -0.78
CA SER A 399 -18.44 -18.74 -0.50
C SER A 399 -18.52 -20.12 -1.16
N SER A 400 -19.40 -20.98 -0.64
CA SER A 400 -19.58 -22.33 -1.16
C SER A 400 -19.82 -22.35 -2.68
N GLY A 401 -19.09 -23.21 -3.38
CA GLY A 401 -19.17 -23.38 -4.83
C GLY A 401 -18.30 -22.43 -5.65
N TYR A 402 -17.48 -21.58 -5.04
CA TYR A 402 -16.42 -20.80 -5.70
C TYR A 402 -15.03 -21.32 -5.29
N TYR A 403 -14.06 -21.25 -6.20
CA TYR A 403 -12.66 -21.53 -5.91
C TYR A 403 -11.83 -20.24 -5.92
N LEU A 404 -10.79 -20.18 -5.08
CA LEU A 404 -9.92 -19.01 -4.98
C LEU A 404 -8.92 -18.95 -6.14
N SER A 405 -8.82 -17.80 -6.79
CA SER A 405 -7.86 -17.51 -7.86
C SER A 405 -7.26 -16.12 -7.61
N GLY A 406 -6.10 -16.09 -6.95
CA GLY A 406 -5.49 -14.85 -6.46
C GLY A 406 -6.33 -14.21 -5.35
N ASN A 407 -6.85 -13.01 -5.62
CA ASN A 407 -7.68 -12.23 -4.69
C ASN A 407 -9.17 -12.31 -5.04
N SER A 408 -9.54 -13.14 -6.01
CA SER A 408 -10.91 -13.26 -6.52
C SER A 408 -11.41 -14.69 -6.44
N CYS A 409 -12.69 -14.84 -6.18
CA CYS A 409 -13.39 -16.10 -6.16
C CYS A 409 -14.04 -16.35 -7.52
N LYS A 410 -13.72 -17.48 -8.13
CA LYS A 410 -14.21 -17.86 -9.45
C LYS A 410 -15.13 -19.06 -9.36
N LYS A 411 -16.17 -19.07 -10.21
CA LYS A 411 -17.06 -20.22 -10.39
C LYS A 411 -17.35 -20.39 -11.86
N THR A 412 -17.19 -21.62 -12.35
CA THR A 412 -17.56 -21.97 -13.72
C THR A 412 -18.97 -22.55 -13.71
N VAL A 413 -19.85 -21.94 -14.48
CA VAL A 413 -21.22 -22.43 -14.70
C VAL A 413 -21.35 -22.94 -16.13
N SER A 414 -22.10 -24.03 -16.31
CA SER A 414 -22.42 -24.61 -17.61
C SER A 414 -23.88 -24.34 -17.98
N ALA A 415 -24.12 -24.18 -19.28
CA ALA A 415 -25.45 -24.11 -19.88
C ALA A 415 -25.44 -24.95 -21.16
N GLN A 416 -26.60 -25.48 -21.54
CA GLN A 416 -26.75 -26.22 -22.79
C GLN A 416 -26.60 -25.27 -23.99
N SER A 417 -25.94 -25.76 -25.04
CA SER A 417 -25.87 -25.04 -26.32
C SER A 417 -27.17 -25.24 -27.10
N THR A 418 -27.48 -24.29 -27.99
CA THR A 418 -28.64 -24.38 -28.88
C THR A 418 -28.19 -24.41 -30.33
N LEU A 419 -28.89 -25.18 -31.16
CA LEU A 419 -28.60 -25.24 -32.59
C LEU A 419 -29.23 -24.05 -33.31
N VAL A 420 -28.42 -23.36 -34.11
CA VAL A 420 -28.86 -22.19 -34.88
C VAL A 420 -28.48 -22.34 -36.34
N CYS A 421 -29.35 -21.81 -37.21
CA CYS A 421 -29.13 -21.75 -38.64
C CYS A 421 -28.82 -20.31 -39.10
N PRO A 422 -28.08 -20.14 -40.22
CA PRO A 422 -27.93 -18.84 -40.85
C PRO A 422 -29.28 -18.22 -41.23
N SER A 423 -29.31 -16.90 -41.40
CA SER A 423 -30.53 -16.19 -41.80
C SER A 423 -31.10 -16.76 -43.09
N GLY A 424 -32.40 -17.09 -43.10
CA GLY A 424 -33.11 -17.68 -44.24
C GLY A 424 -33.05 -19.21 -44.36
N TRP A 425 -32.36 -19.90 -43.45
CA TRP A 425 -32.27 -21.37 -43.44
C TRP A 425 -33.20 -21.98 -42.39
N SER A 426 -33.80 -23.12 -42.71
CA SER A 426 -34.68 -23.88 -41.81
C SER A 426 -33.92 -24.99 -41.08
N LEU A 427 -34.09 -25.07 -39.76
CA LEU A 427 -33.50 -26.13 -38.92
C LEU A 427 -34.37 -27.38 -38.94
N SER A 428 -33.76 -28.53 -39.24
CA SER A 428 -34.38 -29.85 -39.11
C SER A 428 -33.36 -30.84 -38.53
N GLY A 429 -33.62 -31.34 -37.31
CA GLY A 429 -32.66 -32.14 -36.57
C GLY A 429 -31.37 -31.36 -36.28
N ASN A 430 -30.22 -31.86 -36.79
CA ASN A 430 -28.91 -31.20 -36.66
C ASN A 430 -28.43 -30.50 -37.94
N LYS A 431 -29.30 -30.35 -38.94
CA LYS A 431 -28.98 -29.77 -40.24
C LYS A 431 -29.85 -28.54 -40.51
N CYS A 432 -29.23 -27.58 -41.16
CA CYS A 432 -29.88 -26.42 -41.74
C CYS A 432 -30.09 -26.67 -43.23
N SER A 433 -31.26 -26.31 -43.76
CA SER A 433 -31.54 -26.38 -45.19
C SER A 433 -32.13 -25.08 -45.72
N ILE A 434 -31.77 -24.71 -46.94
CA ILE A 434 -32.39 -23.64 -47.70
C ILE A 434 -32.71 -24.16 -49.10
N THR A 435 -33.87 -23.76 -49.63
CA THR A 435 -34.28 -24.12 -50.99
C THR A 435 -34.30 -22.88 -51.85
N ASP A 436 -33.42 -22.86 -52.84
CA ASP A 436 -33.42 -21.84 -53.89
C ASP A 436 -34.35 -22.26 -55.04
N ARG A 437 -35.03 -21.30 -55.64
CA ARG A 437 -36.06 -21.50 -56.67
C ARG A 437 -35.84 -20.53 -57.81
N ILE A 438 -35.68 -21.04 -59.02
CA ILE A 438 -35.49 -20.25 -60.24
C ILE A 438 -36.54 -20.64 -61.28
N TYR A 439 -37.11 -19.65 -61.94
CA TYR A 439 -38.01 -19.86 -63.07
C TYR A 439 -37.22 -19.77 -64.36
N TYR A 440 -37.37 -20.77 -65.22
CA TYR A 440 -36.82 -20.75 -66.57
C TYR A 440 -37.86 -20.14 -67.51
N ASN A 441 -37.45 -19.17 -68.33
CA ASN A 441 -38.32 -18.57 -69.35
C ASN A 441 -38.20 -19.31 -70.67
#